data_AF-A0A1A0XKA9-F1
#
_entry.id   AF-A0A1A0XKA9-F1
#
_cell.length_a   1.000
_cell.length_b   1.000
_cell.length_c   1.000
_cell.angle_alpha   90.00
_cell.angle_beta   90.00
_cell.angle_gamma   90.00
#
_symmetry.space_group_name_H-M   'P 1'
#
loop_
_entity.id
_entity.type
_entity.pdbx_description
1 polymer ?
#
loop_
_entity_poly.entity_id
_entity_poly.type
_entity_poly.pdbx_seq_one_letter_code
_entity_poly.pdbx_strand_id
1 'polypeptide(L)'
;MNNVAHPTVGATEELRRLAESLAPGCWPTADDTALVECGRRLRGIGDELRDLADVVDALRRDHDGSGRFHDGLIHALTQVTSDVDGMRSVADRFAVFAESLDTFALATVDARSEMTVLASIADRDRLAGSVADALGDDSARVSAASAGRYALSAAGDEYTERAGDAGHSAVPWDNAVHSDNAVLRDESEQRTDSTPPAATSGMMTAGGFAGLGAMGVAAGGALQGVGAVGGRSSGPDIDPAWLIERAALLQTSLPSPFSEWMRVAIGVGTDADGGQVRVVATSDPQPYQRPGFAIAHNELLAGDGGPPEYAIVAEMARAGLTPVIVASAMTMPQGIASVLVAEGVEVASPPSPRT
;
A
#
# COMPACT_ATOMS: atom_id res chain seq x y z
N MET A 1 -19.64 -10.53 27.08
CA MET A 1 -18.20 -10.79 27.20
C MET A 1 -17.71 -11.14 25.81
N ASN A 2 -17.13 -10.18 25.10
CA ASN A 2 -16.65 -10.36 23.73
C ASN A 2 -15.32 -11.12 23.77
N ASN A 3 -15.31 -12.29 23.13
CA ASN A 3 -14.14 -13.13 22.96
C ASN A 3 -13.33 -12.54 21.80
N VAL A 4 -12.37 -11.65 22.09
CA VAL A 4 -11.43 -11.16 21.09
C VAL A 4 -10.44 -12.29 20.85
N ALA A 5 -10.60 -12.99 19.73
CA ALA A 5 -9.66 -14.00 19.27
C ALA A 5 -8.34 -13.31 18.94
N HIS A 6 -7.35 -13.45 19.83
CA HIS A 6 -5.97 -13.09 19.50
C HIS A 6 -5.51 -13.99 18.34
N PRO A 7 -5.05 -13.42 17.20
CA PRO A 7 -4.40 -14.23 16.19
C PRO A 7 -3.20 -14.94 16.83
N THR A 8 -3.18 -16.26 16.67
CA THR A 8 -2.13 -17.15 17.12
C THR A 8 -0.78 -16.64 16.62
N VAL A 9 0.13 -16.28 17.55
CA VAL A 9 1.50 -15.81 17.29
C VAL A 9 2.26 -16.65 16.25
N GLY A 10 1.92 -17.94 16.10
CA GLY A 10 2.48 -18.81 15.07
C GLY A 10 2.13 -18.44 13.62
N ALA A 11 0.91 -17.95 13.35
CA ALA A 11 0.47 -17.63 11.99
C ALA A 11 1.21 -16.41 11.42
N THR A 12 1.40 -15.37 12.24
CA THR A 12 2.17 -14.17 11.83
C THR A 12 3.65 -14.51 11.59
N GLU A 13 4.21 -15.43 12.38
CA GLU A 13 5.59 -15.89 12.21
C GLU A 13 5.78 -16.73 10.92
N GLU A 14 4.80 -17.53 10.54
CA GLU A 14 4.81 -18.26 9.26
C GLU A 14 4.74 -17.30 8.07
N LEU A 15 3.84 -16.30 8.13
CA LEU A 15 3.74 -15.26 7.10
C LEU A 15 5.02 -14.43 6.99
N ARG A 16 5.65 -14.10 8.11
CA ARG A 16 6.97 -13.45 8.13
C ARG A 16 8.02 -14.28 7.41
N ARG A 17 8.11 -15.59 7.70
CA ARG A 17 9.08 -16.48 7.02
C ARG A 17 8.80 -16.58 5.52
N LEU A 18 7.53 -16.64 5.14
CA LEU A 18 7.15 -16.63 3.73
C LEU A 18 7.59 -15.32 3.06
N ALA A 19 7.29 -14.17 3.67
CA ALA A 19 7.71 -12.88 3.17
C ALA A 19 9.24 -12.81 3.00
N GLU A 20 9.98 -13.24 4.00
CA GLU A 20 11.45 -13.30 3.98
C GLU A 20 11.99 -14.25 2.90
N SER A 21 11.28 -15.35 2.61
CA SER A 21 11.67 -16.27 1.53
C SER A 21 11.42 -15.70 0.13
N LEU A 22 10.39 -14.85 -0.03
CA LEU A 22 10.00 -14.26 -1.30
C LEU A 22 10.79 -12.97 -1.59
N ALA A 23 10.95 -12.12 -0.58
CA ALA A 23 11.64 -10.84 -0.63
C ALA A 23 12.54 -10.68 0.62
N PRO A 24 13.78 -11.19 0.58
CA PRO A 24 14.69 -11.13 1.72
C PRO A 24 14.99 -9.70 2.17
N GLY A 25 14.96 -9.47 3.48
CA GLY A 25 15.29 -8.19 4.11
C GLY A 25 14.20 -7.13 4.04
N CYS A 26 13.02 -7.42 3.48
CA CYS A 26 11.94 -6.42 3.41
C CYS A 26 11.18 -6.28 4.73
N TRP A 27 11.19 -7.31 5.61
CA TRP A 27 10.34 -7.30 6.80
C TRP A 27 10.83 -6.32 7.88
N PRO A 28 9.97 -5.45 8.44
CA PRO A 28 10.36 -4.52 9.51
C PRO A 28 10.73 -5.24 10.81
N THR A 29 11.97 -5.05 11.26
CA THR A 29 12.53 -5.70 12.46
C THR A 29 12.61 -4.80 13.69
N ALA A 30 12.35 -3.50 13.55
CA ALA A 30 12.46 -2.54 14.65
C ALA A 30 11.45 -2.82 15.77
N ASP A 31 11.89 -2.72 17.03
CA ASP A 31 11.01 -2.87 18.18
C ASP A 31 10.23 -1.56 18.42
N ASP A 32 9.00 -1.49 17.92
CA ASP A 32 8.11 -0.33 18.03
C ASP A 32 7.81 0.03 19.49
N THR A 33 7.73 -0.96 20.40
CA THR A 33 7.49 -0.71 21.82
C THR A 33 8.70 -0.04 22.45
N ALA A 34 9.90 -0.53 22.15
CA ALA A 34 11.15 0.08 22.64
C ALA A 34 11.34 1.51 22.10
N LEU A 35 10.97 1.76 20.84
CA LEU A 35 11.03 3.09 20.22
C LEU A 35 10.09 4.09 20.91
N VAL A 36 8.83 3.71 21.12
CA VAL A 36 7.84 4.55 21.84
C VAL A 36 8.28 4.80 23.29
N GLU A 37 8.86 3.79 23.96
CA GLU A 37 9.39 3.97 25.31
C GLU A 37 10.57 4.94 25.34
N CYS A 38 11.47 4.84 24.35
CA CYS A 38 12.58 5.77 24.18
C CYS A 38 12.08 7.21 23.97
N GLY A 39 11.11 7.41 23.07
CA GLY A 39 10.46 8.70 22.83
C GLY A 39 9.85 9.29 24.10
N ARG A 40 9.15 8.47 24.90
CA ARG A 40 8.60 8.90 26.20
C ARG A 40 9.68 9.36 27.18
N ARG A 41 10.80 8.64 27.27
CA ARG A 41 11.92 9.01 28.15
C ARG A 41 12.56 10.33 27.73
N LEU A 42 12.74 10.54 26.43
CA LEU A 42 13.31 11.78 25.88
C LEU A 42 12.42 12.99 26.18
N ARG A 43 11.09 12.87 26.03
CA ARG A 43 10.15 13.92 26.44
C ARG A 43 10.27 14.25 27.92
N GLY A 44 10.33 13.23 28.79
CA GLY A 44 10.53 13.44 30.22
C GLY A 44 11.79 14.24 30.54
N ILE A 45 12.92 13.91 29.89
CA ILE A 45 14.17 14.67 30.05
C ILE A 45 14.02 16.10 29.54
N GLY A 46 13.35 16.29 28.39
CA GLY A 46 13.07 17.62 27.85
C GLY A 46 12.21 18.48 28.79
N ASP A 47 11.18 17.89 29.40
CA ASP A 47 10.32 18.57 30.35
C ASP A 47 11.09 18.95 31.63
N GLU A 48 11.91 18.05 32.18
CA GLU A 48 12.77 18.34 33.33
C GLU A 48 13.76 19.48 33.04
N LEU A 49 14.33 19.54 31.82
CA LEU A 49 15.21 20.62 31.39
C LEU A 49 14.48 21.95 31.25
N ARG A 50 13.24 21.94 30.75
CA ARG A 50 12.42 23.14 30.62
C ARG A 50 12.01 23.69 31.99
N ASP A 51 11.61 22.81 32.90
CA ASP A 51 11.30 23.17 34.29
C ASP A 51 12.53 23.76 34.99
N LEU A 52 13.71 23.17 34.81
CA LEU A 52 14.96 23.71 35.36
C LEU A 52 15.28 25.10 34.77
N ALA A 53 15.11 25.27 33.46
CA ALA A 53 15.32 26.55 32.79
C ALA A 53 14.38 27.62 33.34
N ASP A 54 13.12 27.29 33.61
CA ASP A 54 12.13 28.21 34.17
C ASP A 54 12.44 28.58 35.63
N VAL A 55 12.90 27.63 36.45
CA VAL A 55 13.38 27.91 37.82
C VAL A 55 14.57 28.87 37.80
N VAL A 56 15.54 28.63 36.91
CA VAL A 56 16.72 29.47 36.77
C VAL A 56 16.37 30.88 36.27
N ASP A 57 15.46 30.98 35.31
CA ASP A 57 14.95 32.24 34.77
C ASP A 57 14.13 33.02 35.81
N ALA A 58 13.34 32.34 36.65
CA ALA A 58 12.63 32.94 37.76
C ALA A 58 13.59 33.49 38.83
N LEU A 59 14.61 32.71 39.21
CA LEU A 59 15.66 33.16 40.13
C LEU A 59 16.33 34.44 39.62
N ARG A 60 16.60 34.55 38.31
CA ARG A 60 17.18 35.76 37.71
C ARG A 60 16.27 36.99 37.78
N ARG A 61 14.95 36.79 37.74
CA ARG A 61 13.96 37.89 37.72
C ARG A 61 13.54 38.37 39.12
N ASP A 62 13.59 37.51 40.12
CA ASP A 62 13.05 37.78 41.47
C ASP A 62 14.12 38.33 42.43
N HIS A 63 14.51 39.59 42.20
CA HIS A 63 15.60 40.23 42.91
C HIS A 63 15.27 41.68 43.26
N ASP A 64 14.60 41.89 44.39
CA ASP A 64 14.46 43.21 45.01
C ASP A 64 15.64 43.47 45.94
N GLY A 65 16.58 44.30 45.47
CA GLY A 65 17.75 44.71 46.23
C GLY A 65 18.45 45.91 45.60
N SER A 66 19.26 46.63 46.37
CA SER A 66 20.06 47.72 45.85
C SER A 66 21.46 47.72 46.48
N GLY A 67 22.46 48.11 45.69
CA GLY A 67 23.84 48.30 46.13
C GLY A 67 24.84 47.30 45.56
N ARG A 68 26.14 47.63 45.68
CA ARG A 68 27.25 46.94 44.99
C ARG A 68 27.37 45.44 45.28
N PHE A 69 26.98 44.99 46.48
CA PHE A 69 26.96 43.56 46.81
C PHE A 69 25.85 42.81 46.07
N HIS A 70 24.66 43.41 46.01
CA HIS A 70 23.54 42.90 45.22
C HIS A 70 23.94 42.83 43.75
N ASP A 71 24.46 43.93 43.18
CA ASP A 71 24.91 43.97 41.77
C ASP A 71 25.96 42.88 41.47
N GLY A 72 26.91 42.65 42.39
CA GLY A 72 27.92 41.60 42.27
C GLY A 72 27.33 40.18 42.34
N LEU A 73 26.31 39.96 43.18
CA LEU A 73 25.59 38.69 43.28
C LEU A 73 24.80 38.40 42.00
N ILE A 74 24.08 39.39 41.46
CA ILE A 74 23.33 39.26 40.20
C ILE A 74 24.27 38.97 39.04
N HIS A 75 25.44 39.63 38.99
CA HIS A 75 26.45 39.38 37.97
C HIS A 75 27.01 37.95 38.04
N ALA A 76 27.35 37.48 39.24
CA ALA A 76 27.80 36.10 39.45
C ALA A 76 26.71 35.07 39.11
N LEU A 77 25.46 35.34 39.49
CA LEU A 77 24.32 34.49 39.12
C LEU A 77 24.16 34.43 37.60
N THR A 78 24.20 35.58 36.91
CA THR A 78 24.10 35.66 35.45
C THR A 78 25.23 34.91 34.73
N GLN A 79 26.45 34.90 35.28
CA GLN A 79 27.55 34.10 34.73
C GLN A 79 27.32 32.59 34.88
N VAL A 80 26.69 32.15 35.98
CA VAL A 80 26.38 30.74 36.24
C VAL A 80 25.16 30.28 35.44
N THR A 81 24.20 31.18 35.19
CA THR A 81 22.91 30.89 34.57
C THR A 81 22.82 31.35 33.11
N SER A 82 23.95 31.56 32.43
CA SER A 82 23.97 32.17 31.09
C SER A 82 23.35 31.29 29.99
N ASP A 83 23.12 30.01 30.26
CA ASP A 83 22.72 29.01 29.24
C ASP A 83 21.25 28.54 29.37
N VAL A 84 20.36 29.38 29.93
CA VAL A 84 18.91 29.07 30.00
C VAL A 84 18.32 28.81 28.62
N ASP A 85 18.70 29.61 27.63
CA ASP A 85 18.24 29.44 26.25
C ASP A 85 18.81 28.15 25.62
N GLY A 86 20.02 27.74 26.01
CA GLY A 86 20.60 26.44 25.63
C GLY A 86 19.82 25.27 26.23
N MET A 87 19.43 25.34 27.50
CA MET A 87 18.59 24.30 28.15
C MET A 87 17.23 24.15 27.45
N ARG A 88 16.56 25.27 27.14
CA ARG A 88 15.29 25.24 26.38
C ARG A 88 15.49 24.70 24.97
N SER A 89 16.57 25.10 24.29
CA SER A 89 16.90 24.57 22.96
C SER A 89 17.14 23.05 22.98
N VAL A 90 17.85 22.54 23.98
CA VAL A 90 18.08 21.09 24.15
C VAL A 90 16.77 20.36 24.46
N ALA A 91 15.90 20.93 25.30
CA ALA A 91 14.57 20.38 25.56
C ALA A 91 13.72 20.27 24.29
N ASP A 92 13.73 21.31 23.45
CA ASP A 92 13.01 21.30 22.16
C ASP A 92 13.58 20.24 21.21
N ARG A 93 14.90 20.04 21.19
CA ARG A 93 15.54 18.96 20.41
C ARG A 93 15.11 17.56 20.88
N PHE A 94 15.00 17.34 22.19
CA PHE A 94 14.49 16.08 22.70
C PHE A 94 13.03 15.83 22.32
N ALA A 95 12.20 16.88 22.30
CA ALA A 95 10.81 16.76 21.85
C ALA A 95 10.72 16.37 20.37
N VAL A 96 11.48 17.04 19.49
CA VAL A 96 11.54 16.73 18.06
C VAL A 96 12.08 15.31 17.81
N PHE A 97 13.12 14.90 18.53
CA PHE A 97 13.67 13.55 18.40
C PHE A 97 12.68 12.48 18.87
N ALA A 98 11.94 12.73 19.95
CA ALA A 98 10.89 11.84 20.41
C ALA A 98 9.74 11.69 19.39
N GLU A 99 9.35 12.78 18.71
CA GLU A 99 8.35 12.75 17.63
C GLU A 99 8.83 11.94 16.43
N SER A 100 10.09 12.05 16.05
CA SER A 100 10.71 11.22 15.00
C SER A 100 10.67 9.74 15.35
N LEU A 101 10.97 9.37 16.61
CA LEU A 101 10.88 7.98 17.07
C LEU A 101 9.45 7.43 17.03
N ASP A 102 8.46 8.22 17.42
CA ASP A 102 7.04 7.82 17.34
C ASP A 102 6.59 7.64 15.89
N THR A 103 7.00 8.54 15.00
CA THR A 103 6.71 8.45 13.56
C THR A 103 7.32 7.18 12.94
N PHE A 104 8.57 6.87 13.31
CA PHE A 104 9.25 5.65 12.84
C PHE A 104 8.60 4.38 13.40
N ALA A 105 8.17 4.39 14.68
CA ALA A 105 7.45 3.29 15.28
C ALA A 105 6.11 3.03 14.58
N LEU A 106 5.35 4.09 14.26
CA LEU A 106 4.10 3.99 13.51
C LEU A 106 4.34 3.40 12.11
N ALA A 107 5.32 3.92 11.37
CA ALA A 107 5.68 3.40 10.05
C ALA A 107 6.02 1.90 10.09
N THR A 108 6.70 1.45 11.15
CA THR A 108 7.04 0.03 11.39
C THR A 108 5.78 -0.83 11.59
N VAL A 109 4.82 -0.36 12.39
CA VAL A 109 3.56 -1.08 12.66
C VAL A 109 2.69 -1.18 11.40
N ASP A 110 2.59 -0.08 10.66
CA ASP A 110 1.81 -0.02 9.42
C ASP A 110 2.41 -0.96 8.36
N ALA A 111 3.73 -0.89 8.16
CA ALA A 111 4.43 -1.76 7.22
C ALA A 111 4.30 -3.25 7.58
N ARG A 112 4.37 -3.61 8.87
CA ARG A 112 4.12 -5.00 9.29
C ARG A 112 2.70 -5.46 9.00
N SER A 113 1.71 -4.59 9.22
CA SER A 113 0.30 -4.90 8.96
C SER A 113 0.07 -5.13 7.47
N GLU A 114 0.61 -4.25 6.63
CA GLU A 114 0.57 -4.36 5.17
C GLU A 114 1.27 -5.61 4.66
N MET A 115 2.51 -5.86 5.07
CA MET A 115 3.26 -7.05 4.65
C MET A 115 2.63 -8.35 5.13
N THR A 116 1.94 -8.34 6.28
CA THR A 116 1.16 -9.50 6.73
C THR A 116 0.03 -9.82 5.74
N VAL A 117 -0.69 -8.80 5.27
CA VAL A 117 -1.74 -8.97 4.25
C VAL A 117 -1.14 -9.47 2.94
N LEU A 118 -0.08 -8.83 2.44
CA LEU A 118 0.58 -9.24 1.21
C LEU A 118 1.13 -10.66 1.27
N ALA A 119 1.75 -11.04 2.39
CA ALA A 119 2.22 -12.41 2.61
C ALA A 119 1.07 -13.42 2.62
N SER A 120 -0.08 -13.06 3.19
CA SER A 120 -1.26 -13.95 3.20
C SER A 120 -1.85 -14.16 1.80
N ILE A 121 -1.85 -13.11 0.97
CA ILE A 121 -2.26 -13.21 -0.44
C ILE A 121 -1.27 -14.08 -1.21
N ALA A 122 0.03 -13.84 -1.02
CA ALA A 122 1.09 -14.63 -1.65
C ALA A 122 1.01 -16.12 -1.25
N ASP A 123 0.70 -16.43 0.02
CA ASP A 123 0.53 -17.83 0.45
C ASP A 123 -0.68 -18.48 -0.21
N ARG A 124 -1.81 -17.77 -0.28
CA ARG A 124 -3.02 -18.25 -0.96
C ARG A 124 -2.75 -18.51 -2.44
N ASP A 125 -2.11 -17.57 -3.12
CA ASP A 125 -1.81 -17.67 -4.55
C ASP A 125 -0.78 -18.79 -4.82
N ARG A 126 0.18 -18.99 -3.90
CA ARG A 126 1.11 -20.12 -3.92
C ARG A 126 0.38 -21.46 -3.78
N LEU A 127 -0.60 -21.56 -2.88
CA LEU A 127 -1.42 -22.77 -2.72
C LEU A 127 -2.27 -23.04 -3.97
N ALA A 128 -2.88 -22.00 -4.55
CA ALA A 128 -3.62 -22.11 -5.80
C ALA A 128 -2.71 -22.56 -6.96
N GLY A 129 -1.51 -21.98 -7.08
CA GLY A 129 -0.50 -22.39 -8.05
C GLY A 129 -0.04 -23.84 -7.85
N SER A 130 0.05 -24.32 -6.61
CA SER A 130 0.37 -25.73 -6.33
C SER A 130 -0.74 -26.69 -6.78
N VAL A 131 -2.00 -26.27 -6.75
CA VAL A 131 -3.13 -27.06 -7.27
C VAL A 131 -3.09 -27.09 -8.79
N ALA A 132 -2.81 -25.96 -9.45
CA ALA A 132 -2.66 -25.88 -10.90
C ALA A 132 -1.47 -26.73 -11.41
N ASP A 133 -0.34 -26.71 -10.70
CA ASP A 133 0.83 -27.55 -10.99
C ASP A 133 0.47 -29.04 -10.93
N ALA A 134 -0.32 -29.46 -9.94
CA ALA A 134 -0.82 -30.84 -9.84
C ALA A 134 -1.75 -31.23 -11.01
N LEU A 135 -2.36 -30.26 -11.69
CA LEU A 135 -3.17 -30.44 -12.91
C LEU A 135 -2.33 -30.31 -14.21
N GLY A 136 -1.02 -30.08 -14.10
CA GLY A 136 -0.09 -29.99 -15.21
C GLY A 136 0.21 -28.58 -15.70
N ASP A 137 -0.19 -27.54 -14.96
CA ASP A 137 0.10 -26.14 -15.27
C ASP A 137 1.03 -25.50 -14.22
N ASP A 138 2.34 -25.57 -14.47
CA ASP A 138 3.38 -24.96 -13.61
C ASP A 138 3.43 -23.42 -13.75
N SER A 139 2.82 -22.84 -14.80
CA SER A 139 2.93 -21.40 -15.06
C SER A 139 2.27 -20.55 -13.98
N ALA A 140 1.17 -21.05 -13.40
CA ALA A 140 0.45 -20.40 -12.31
C ALA A 140 1.31 -20.26 -11.04
N ARG A 141 2.14 -21.26 -10.73
CA ARG A 141 3.02 -21.27 -9.55
C ARG A 141 4.13 -20.23 -9.67
N VAL A 142 4.75 -20.13 -10.85
CA VAL A 142 5.79 -19.12 -11.12
C VAL A 142 5.20 -17.71 -11.10
N SER A 143 4.02 -17.53 -11.69
CA SER A 143 3.30 -16.24 -11.68
C SER A 143 2.97 -15.80 -10.25
N ALA A 144 2.41 -16.68 -9.42
CA ALA A 144 2.09 -16.36 -8.03
C ALA A 144 3.33 -15.97 -7.21
N ALA A 145 4.44 -16.72 -7.34
CA ALA A 145 5.68 -16.43 -6.62
C ALA A 145 6.29 -15.07 -7.03
N SER A 146 6.28 -14.76 -8.33
CA SER A 146 6.79 -13.48 -8.84
C SER A 146 5.93 -12.30 -8.40
N ALA A 147 4.59 -12.40 -8.49
CA ALA A 147 3.69 -11.35 -8.03
C ALA A 147 3.86 -11.06 -6.52
N GLY A 148 3.92 -12.11 -5.70
CA GLY A 148 4.16 -11.97 -4.26
C GLY A 148 5.49 -11.29 -3.94
N ARG A 149 6.57 -11.66 -4.66
CA ARG A 149 7.88 -11.01 -4.52
C ARG A 149 7.82 -9.52 -4.88
N TYR A 150 7.22 -9.16 -6.01
CA TYR A 150 7.12 -7.74 -6.42
C TYR A 150 6.33 -6.91 -5.42
N ALA A 151 5.19 -7.41 -4.94
CA ALA A 151 4.37 -6.70 -3.97
C ALA A 151 5.11 -6.49 -2.64
N LEU A 152 5.77 -7.53 -2.11
CA LEU A 152 6.53 -7.44 -0.86
C LEU A 152 7.76 -6.53 -0.99
N SER A 153 8.47 -6.57 -2.11
CA SER A 153 9.59 -5.65 -2.36
C SER A 153 9.11 -4.20 -2.44
N ALA A 154 8.01 -3.92 -3.14
CA ALA A 154 7.45 -2.57 -3.23
C ALA A 154 7.03 -2.03 -1.85
N ALA A 155 6.36 -2.85 -1.03
CA ALA A 155 6.02 -2.46 0.35
C ALA A 155 7.27 -2.26 1.23
N GLY A 156 8.34 -3.02 0.98
CA GLY A 156 9.63 -2.83 1.65
C GLY A 156 10.31 -1.53 1.29
N ASP A 157 10.27 -1.15 0.02
CA ASP A 157 10.80 0.13 -0.46
C ASP A 157 10.00 1.30 0.14
N GLU A 158 8.67 1.22 0.16
CA GLU A 158 7.81 2.25 0.76
C GLU A 158 8.04 2.38 2.27
N TYR A 159 8.20 1.26 2.99
CA TYR A 159 8.60 1.29 4.40
C TYR A 159 9.95 1.99 4.58
N THR A 160 10.94 1.70 3.72
CA THR A 160 12.27 2.32 3.79
C THR A 160 12.20 3.83 3.55
N GLU A 161 11.37 4.28 2.62
CA GLU A 161 11.11 5.70 2.36
C GLU A 161 10.46 6.38 3.57
N ARG A 162 9.35 5.83 4.09
CA ARG A 162 8.67 6.35 5.29
C ARG A 162 9.58 6.39 6.53
N ALA A 163 10.38 5.34 6.71
CA ALA A 163 11.40 5.26 7.75
C ALA A 163 12.47 6.35 7.60
N GLY A 164 12.90 6.61 6.36
CA GLY A 164 13.83 7.69 6.02
C GLY A 164 13.26 9.07 6.36
N ASP A 165 12.01 9.33 5.99
CA ASP A 165 11.32 10.61 6.24
C ASP A 165 11.15 10.89 7.74
N ALA A 166 10.86 9.86 8.53
CA ALA A 166 10.82 9.96 9.99
C ALA A 166 12.17 10.43 10.55
N GLY A 167 13.28 9.93 9.98
CA GLY A 167 14.64 10.33 10.34
C GLY A 167 14.97 11.78 9.95
N HIS A 168 14.60 12.20 8.74
CA HIS A 168 14.88 13.57 8.24
C HIS A 168 14.06 14.64 8.95
N SER A 169 12.86 14.31 9.43
CA SER A 169 12.03 15.21 10.23
C SER A 169 12.69 15.63 11.56
N ALA A 170 13.67 14.86 12.05
CA ALA A 170 14.47 15.24 13.22
C ALA A 170 15.61 16.23 12.93
N VAL A 171 16.01 16.40 11.66
CA VAL A 171 17.21 17.14 11.22
C VAL A 171 16.96 18.52 10.54
N PRO A 172 15.91 19.33 10.78
CA PRO A 172 15.82 20.67 10.14
C PRO A 172 16.81 21.75 10.62
N TRP A 173 17.70 21.50 11.59
CA TRP A 173 18.16 22.58 12.47
C TRP A 173 19.52 23.23 12.17
N ASP A 174 20.30 22.74 11.20
CA ASP A 174 21.63 23.32 10.93
C ASP A 174 21.58 24.63 10.09
N ASN A 175 20.46 24.96 9.45
CA ASN A 175 20.40 26.08 8.48
C ASN A 175 19.76 27.39 8.98
N ALA A 176 19.17 27.44 10.18
CA ALA A 176 18.43 28.64 10.63
C ALA A 176 19.26 29.62 11.50
N VAL A 177 20.44 29.22 12.01
CA VAL A 177 21.18 30.01 13.01
C VAL A 177 22.50 30.62 12.49
N HIS A 178 22.93 30.31 11.27
CA HIS A 178 24.23 30.78 10.73
C HIS A 178 24.16 31.71 9.50
N SER A 179 22.99 32.22 9.09
CA SER A 179 22.86 33.03 7.87
C SER A 179 23.29 34.51 7.99
N ASP A 180 24.11 34.89 8.97
CA ASP A 180 24.62 36.26 9.13
C ASP A 180 26.14 36.41 9.01
N ASN A 181 26.88 35.35 8.66
CA ASN A 181 28.33 35.43 8.43
C ASN A 181 28.82 34.49 7.31
N ALA A 182 28.39 34.75 6.07
CA ALA A 182 28.97 34.13 4.88
C ALA A 182 29.84 35.15 4.12
N VAL A 183 31.05 35.39 4.66
CA VAL A 183 32.17 35.92 3.87
C VAL A 183 33.24 34.83 3.81
N LEU A 184 33.37 34.25 2.60
CA LEU A 184 34.49 33.45 2.10
C LEU A 184 34.88 32.22 2.91
N ARG A 185 34.31 31.05 2.58
CA ARG A 185 35.04 29.79 2.70
C ARG A 185 34.61 28.74 1.69
N ASP A 186 35.63 28.03 1.26
CA ASP A 186 35.80 27.21 0.07
C ASP A 186 34.95 25.92 0.11
N GLU A 187 34.43 25.55 -1.06
CA GLU A 187 33.65 24.33 -1.30
C GLU A 187 34.61 23.14 -1.42
N SER A 188 34.86 22.42 -0.33
CA SER A 188 35.28 21.01 -0.39
C SER A 188 35.31 20.36 0.99
N GLU A 189 34.74 19.16 1.07
CA GLU A 189 34.91 18.16 2.13
C GLU A 189 34.20 18.38 3.48
N GLN A 190 32.94 17.93 3.60
CA GLN A 190 32.55 17.12 4.77
C GLN A 190 31.28 16.29 4.52
N ARG A 191 31.47 15.08 3.98
CA ARG A 191 30.51 13.98 4.07
C ARG A 191 30.95 13.10 5.25
N THR A 192 30.22 13.16 6.36
CA THR A 192 30.29 12.20 7.47
C THR A 192 28.86 11.79 7.75
N ASP A 193 28.31 10.80 7.06
CA ASP A 193 28.37 9.37 7.40
C ASP A 193 28.00 9.09 8.86
N SER A 194 26.72 8.85 9.09
CA SER A 194 26.17 8.10 10.23
C SER A 194 24.72 7.70 9.91
N THR A 195 24.56 6.96 8.81
CA THR A 195 23.34 6.19 8.54
C THR A 195 23.41 4.89 9.36
N PRO A 196 22.37 4.46 10.10
CA PRO A 196 22.34 3.12 10.66
C PRO A 196 22.37 2.09 9.52
N PRO A 197 22.91 0.88 9.73
CA PRO A 197 23.23 -0.05 8.65
C PRO A 197 21.95 -0.56 7.98
N ALA A 198 21.54 0.07 6.88
CA ALA A 198 20.66 -0.53 5.90
C ALA A 198 21.46 -1.61 5.17
N ALA A 199 20.95 -2.84 5.21
CA ALA A 199 21.50 -3.96 4.48
C ALA A 199 21.51 -3.62 2.97
N THR A 200 22.70 -3.38 2.44
CA THR A 200 22.95 -3.17 1.02
C THR A 200 22.83 -4.50 0.28
N SER A 201 21.61 -4.89 -0.07
CA SER A 201 21.38 -5.92 -1.08
C SER A 201 21.60 -5.29 -2.47
N GLY A 202 22.87 -5.27 -2.88
CA GLY A 202 23.35 -5.31 -4.27
C GLY A 202 22.58 -4.51 -5.33
N MET A 203 23.10 -3.33 -5.66
CA MET A 203 22.92 -2.76 -7.00
C MET A 203 23.47 -3.75 -8.04
N MET A 204 22.59 -4.43 -8.77
CA MET A 204 22.89 -4.99 -10.08
C MET A 204 21.97 -4.33 -11.12
N THR A 205 22.66 -3.73 -12.07
CA THR A 205 22.18 -3.08 -13.30
C THR A 205 21.05 -3.83 -14.01
N ALA A 206 20.02 -3.08 -14.37
CA ALA A 206 19.08 -3.41 -15.43
C ALA A 206 19.85 -3.74 -16.72
N GLY A 207 19.81 -5.01 -17.11
CA GLY A 207 20.50 -5.49 -18.30
C GLY A 207 20.04 -6.90 -18.69
N GLY A 208 19.06 -6.96 -19.58
CA GLY A 208 18.85 -8.10 -20.48
C GLY A 208 17.83 -9.14 -20.03
N PHE A 209 16.63 -9.06 -20.61
CA PHE A 209 15.92 -10.22 -21.15
C PHE A 209 15.13 -9.81 -22.39
N ALA A 210 15.88 -9.62 -23.48
CA ALA A 210 15.36 -9.78 -24.83
C ALA A 210 15.62 -11.24 -25.25
N GLY A 211 14.58 -11.96 -25.65
CA GLY A 211 14.72 -13.19 -26.43
C GLY A 211 14.22 -14.46 -25.75
N LEU A 212 13.02 -14.89 -26.17
CA LEU A 212 12.51 -16.27 -26.33
C LEU A 212 11.01 -16.11 -26.64
N GLY A 213 10.43 -16.45 -27.77
CA GLY A 213 10.89 -17.06 -29.01
C GLY A 213 9.62 -17.30 -29.82
N ALA A 214 9.27 -16.36 -30.71
CA ALA A 214 8.16 -16.53 -31.65
C ALA A 214 8.70 -17.25 -32.89
N MET A 215 8.22 -18.47 -33.14
CA MET A 215 8.47 -19.26 -34.35
C MET A 215 7.16 -19.88 -34.83
N GLY A 216 6.81 -19.64 -36.10
CA GLY A 216 5.72 -20.30 -36.85
C GLY A 216 4.60 -19.35 -37.33
N VAL A 217 4.78 -18.50 -38.36
CA VAL A 217 4.51 -18.73 -39.82
C VAL A 217 3.02 -18.99 -40.11
N ALA A 218 2.24 -18.28 -40.95
CA ALA A 218 2.47 -17.70 -42.29
C ALA A 218 1.50 -16.50 -42.52
N ALA A 219 1.94 -15.35 -43.05
CA ALA A 219 1.98 -14.96 -44.47
C ALA A 219 0.61 -14.76 -45.18
N GLY A 220 0.31 -13.50 -45.52
CA GLY A 220 -0.32 -13.15 -46.80
C GLY A 220 -1.62 -12.35 -46.74
N GLY A 221 -1.61 -11.17 -47.37
CA GLY A 221 -2.79 -10.72 -48.14
C GLY A 221 -3.42 -9.40 -47.70
N ALA A 222 -3.17 -8.37 -48.49
CA ALA A 222 -3.77 -7.05 -48.40
C ALA A 222 -5.27 -7.02 -48.79
N LEU A 223 -5.88 -5.88 -48.45
CA LEU A 223 -7.00 -5.18 -49.11
C LEU A 223 -8.45 -5.53 -48.72
N GLN A 224 -9.13 -4.42 -48.38
CA GLN A 224 -10.52 -4.05 -48.69
C GLN A 224 -11.66 -4.79 -47.98
N GLY A 225 -12.49 -3.98 -47.34
CA GLY A 225 -13.71 -4.42 -46.67
C GLY A 225 -14.77 -4.93 -47.64
N VAL A 226 -15.52 -5.91 -47.16
CA VAL A 226 -16.90 -6.19 -47.52
C VAL A 226 -17.54 -6.75 -46.25
N GLY A 227 -18.61 -6.11 -45.78
CA GLY A 227 -19.47 -6.69 -44.75
C GLY A 227 -20.33 -7.81 -45.33
N ALA A 228 -20.58 -8.85 -44.54
CA ALA A 228 -21.80 -9.67 -44.49
C ALA A 228 -21.50 -10.89 -43.58
N VAL A 229 -22.06 -10.94 -42.36
CA VAL A 229 -23.35 -11.60 -42.03
C VAL A 229 -23.23 -13.13 -41.95
N GLY A 230 -23.44 -13.65 -40.72
CA GLY A 230 -23.77 -15.05 -40.45
C GLY A 230 -23.10 -15.57 -39.17
N GLY A 231 -23.76 -15.73 -38.02
CA GLY A 231 -25.17 -15.56 -37.72
C GLY A 231 -25.34 -15.05 -36.29
N ARG A 232 -26.25 -14.10 -36.11
CA ARG A 232 -26.79 -13.79 -34.78
C ARG A 232 -27.65 -14.98 -34.41
N SER A 233 -27.12 -15.84 -33.53
CA SER A 233 -27.99 -16.56 -32.61
C SER A 233 -28.94 -15.52 -32.02
N SER A 234 -30.24 -15.80 -32.02
CA SER A 234 -31.23 -15.02 -31.31
C SER A 234 -30.95 -15.17 -29.82
N GLY A 235 -29.88 -14.53 -29.35
CA GLY A 235 -29.59 -14.35 -27.95
C GLY A 235 -30.70 -13.51 -27.34
N PRO A 236 -31.01 -13.73 -26.06
CA PRO A 236 -31.98 -12.90 -25.37
C PRO A 236 -31.54 -11.43 -25.39
N ASP A 237 -32.50 -10.51 -25.40
CA ASP A 237 -32.27 -9.06 -25.50
C ASP A 237 -31.55 -8.54 -24.24
N ILE A 238 -30.21 -8.53 -24.28
CA ILE A 238 -29.34 -8.05 -23.20
C ILE A 238 -28.81 -6.69 -23.62
N ASP A 239 -29.14 -5.65 -22.86
CA ASP A 239 -28.62 -4.29 -23.08
C ASP A 239 -27.25 -4.13 -22.40
N PRO A 240 -26.14 -4.03 -23.16
CA PRO A 240 -24.81 -3.87 -22.59
C PRO A 240 -24.63 -2.53 -21.87
N ALA A 241 -25.34 -1.47 -22.29
CA ALA A 241 -25.25 -0.15 -21.67
C ALA A 241 -25.86 -0.18 -20.27
N TRP A 242 -27.01 -0.84 -20.11
CA TRP A 242 -27.62 -1.05 -18.80
C TRP A 242 -26.71 -1.83 -17.85
N LEU A 243 -26.00 -2.85 -18.33
CA LEU A 243 -25.07 -3.62 -17.51
C LEU A 243 -23.88 -2.78 -17.01
N ILE A 244 -23.31 -1.93 -17.88
CA ILE A 244 -22.25 -0.99 -17.49
C ILE A 244 -22.77 -0.01 -16.44
N GLU A 245 -23.95 0.58 -16.66
CA GLU A 245 -24.56 1.52 -15.72
C GLU A 245 -24.84 0.86 -14.37
N ARG A 246 -25.38 -0.36 -14.37
CA ARG A 246 -25.63 -1.13 -13.15
C ARG A 246 -24.34 -1.43 -12.40
N ALA A 247 -23.27 -1.82 -13.09
CA ALA A 247 -21.96 -2.06 -12.47
C ALA A 247 -21.39 -0.77 -11.84
N ALA A 248 -21.49 0.37 -12.56
CA ALA A 248 -21.05 1.67 -12.06
C ALA A 248 -21.87 2.15 -10.85
N LEU A 249 -23.19 1.94 -10.86
CA LEU A 249 -24.06 2.24 -9.73
C LEU A 249 -23.66 1.42 -8.49
N LEU A 250 -23.41 0.13 -8.66
CA LEU A 250 -22.94 -0.72 -7.57
C LEU A 250 -21.58 -0.26 -7.03
N GLN A 251 -20.63 0.10 -7.89
CA GLN A 251 -19.32 0.62 -7.45
C GLN A 251 -19.44 1.95 -6.70
N THR A 252 -20.26 2.88 -7.19
CA THR A 252 -20.42 4.21 -6.57
C THR A 252 -21.29 4.20 -5.31
N SER A 253 -22.09 3.14 -5.11
CA SER A 253 -22.89 2.96 -3.89
C SER A 253 -22.07 2.55 -2.66
N LEU A 254 -20.81 2.19 -2.86
CA LEU A 254 -19.90 1.81 -1.78
C LEU A 254 -19.43 3.04 -1.00
N PRO A 255 -19.28 2.94 0.33
CA PRO A 255 -18.66 4.02 1.10
C PRO A 255 -17.20 4.20 0.72
N SER A 256 -16.70 5.44 0.78
CA SER A 256 -15.26 5.70 0.72
C SER A 256 -14.53 4.99 1.88
N PRO A 257 -13.34 4.42 1.67
CA PRO A 257 -12.53 4.46 0.43
C PRO A 257 -12.84 3.32 -0.56
N PHE A 258 -13.79 2.43 -0.27
CA PHE A 258 -14.04 1.21 -1.07
C PHE A 258 -14.43 1.47 -2.51
N SER A 259 -15.18 2.54 -2.78
CA SER A 259 -15.57 2.93 -4.14
C SER A 259 -14.38 3.24 -5.06
N GLU A 260 -13.22 3.60 -4.49
CA GLU A 260 -12.02 4.01 -5.22
C GLU A 260 -11.13 2.83 -5.61
N TRP A 261 -11.05 1.80 -4.77
CA TRP A 261 -10.17 0.65 -5.01
C TRP A 261 -10.91 -0.62 -5.44
N MET A 262 -12.21 -0.76 -5.14
CA MET A 262 -12.98 -1.94 -5.49
C MET A 262 -13.53 -1.85 -6.91
N ARG A 263 -13.17 -2.82 -7.75
CA ARG A 263 -13.72 -2.96 -9.10
C ARG A 263 -14.97 -3.82 -9.06
N VAL A 264 -15.96 -3.45 -9.87
CA VAL A 264 -17.23 -4.17 -9.99
C VAL A 264 -17.48 -4.51 -11.47
N ALA A 265 -17.91 -5.75 -11.71
CA ALA A 265 -18.38 -6.22 -13.00
C ALA A 265 -19.69 -6.98 -12.85
N ILE A 266 -20.45 -7.10 -13.94
CA ILE A 266 -21.69 -7.86 -14.00
C ILE A 266 -21.68 -8.70 -15.27
N GLY A 267 -22.00 -9.98 -15.14
CA GLY A 267 -22.21 -10.86 -16.27
C GLY A 267 -23.64 -11.36 -16.35
N VAL A 268 -24.02 -11.74 -17.57
CA VAL A 268 -25.25 -12.50 -17.84
C VAL A 268 -24.85 -13.85 -18.43
N GLY A 269 -25.38 -14.91 -17.85
CA GLY A 269 -25.26 -16.28 -18.33
C GLY A 269 -26.64 -16.88 -18.58
N THR A 270 -26.68 -17.96 -19.34
CA THR A 270 -27.90 -18.74 -19.59
C THR A 270 -27.80 -20.12 -18.95
N ASP A 271 -28.85 -20.55 -18.28
CA ASP A 271 -28.99 -21.93 -17.81
C ASP A 271 -29.34 -22.90 -18.95
N ALA A 272 -29.50 -24.19 -18.63
CA ALA A 272 -29.84 -25.24 -19.60
C ALA A 272 -31.22 -25.07 -20.25
N ASP A 273 -32.14 -24.35 -19.59
CA ASP A 273 -33.49 -24.05 -20.07
C ASP A 273 -33.55 -22.73 -20.86
N GLY A 274 -32.41 -22.03 -21.01
CA GLY A 274 -32.31 -20.72 -21.65
C GLY A 274 -32.71 -19.55 -20.76
N GLY A 275 -32.95 -19.79 -19.47
CA GLY A 275 -33.18 -18.76 -18.46
C GLY A 275 -31.94 -17.92 -18.22
N GLN A 276 -32.12 -16.60 -18.08
CA GLN A 276 -31.03 -15.67 -17.80
C GLN A 276 -30.74 -15.57 -16.31
N VAL A 277 -29.47 -15.70 -15.95
CA VAL A 277 -28.99 -15.49 -14.58
C VAL A 277 -27.89 -14.42 -14.61
N ARG A 278 -27.97 -13.48 -13.67
CA ARG A 278 -27.00 -12.40 -13.52
C ARG A 278 -26.02 -12.72 -12.42
N VAL A 279 -24.75 -12.44 -12.65
CA VAL A 279 -23.70 -12.57 -11.64
C VAL A 279 -23.02 -11.22 -11.49
N VAL A 280 -23.04 -10.69 -10.28
CA VAL A 280 -22.29 -9.50 -9.87
C VAL A 280 -20.99 -9.98 -9.26
N ALA A 281 -19.85 -9.41 -9.68
CA ALA A 281 -18.57 -9.71 -9.06
C ALA A 281 -17.84 -8.46 -8.60
N THR A 282 -17.08 -8.64 -7.53
CA THR A 282 -16.20 -7.63 -6.95
C THR A 282 -14.76 -8.12 -6.96
N SER A 283 -13.79 -7.22 -7.02
CA SER A 283 -12.37 -7.55 -6.80
C SER A 283 -12.03 -7.87 -5.33
N ASP A 284 -13.02 -7.92 -4.44
CA ASP A 284 -12.86 -8.35 -3.04
C ASP A 284 -12.69 -9.89 -2.99
N PRO A 285 -11.71 -10.41 -2.21
CA PRO A 285 -11.55 -11.85 -1.99
C PRO A 285 -12.70 -12.53 -1.24
N GLN A 286 -13.54 -11.77 -0.52
CA GLN A 286 -14.73 -12.31 0.10
C GLN A 286 -15.98 -11.63 -0.47
N PRO A 287 -16.76 -12.32 -1.31
CA PRO A 287 -18.02 -11.77 -1.80
C PRO A 287 -19.05 -11.73 -0.67
N TYR A 288 -19.21 -10.57 -0.04
CA TYR A 288 -20.31 -10.33 0.89
C TYR A 288 -20.94 -8.95 0.64
N GLN A 289 -22.20 -8.81 1.04
CA GLN A 289 -22.92 -7.55 0.90
C GLN A 289 -22.39 -6.55 1.94
N ARG A 290 -21.88 -5.42 1.47
CA ARG A 290 -21.48 -4.28 2.30
C ARG A 290 -22.64 -3.28 2.42
N PRO A 291 -22.71 -2.47 3.48
CA PRO A 291 -23.65 -1.36 3.54
C PRO A 291 -23.54 -0.49 2.28
N GLY A 292 -24.66 -0.27 1.59
CA GLY A 292 -24.72 0.45 0.31
C GLY A 292 -24.66 -0.45 -0.93
N PHE A 293 -24.07 -1.65 -0.84
CA PHE A 293 -23.93 -2.60 -1.95
C PHE A 293 -25.01 -3.69 -1.91
N ALA A 294 -26.12 -3.44 -2.62
CA ALA A 294 -27.25 -4.36 -2.67
C ALA A 294 -27.41 -5.00 -4.06
N ILE A 295 -27.22 -6.31 -4.12
CA ILE A 295 -27.58 -7.13 -5.28
C ILE A 295 -29.09 -7.39 -5.30
N ALA A 296 -29.66 -7.51 -6.48
CA ALA A 296 -31.06 -7.89 -6.66
C ALA A 296 -31.30 -9.36 -6.26
N HIS A 297 -32.54 -9.72 -5.96
CA HIS A 297 -32.91 -11.08 -5.55
C HIS A 297 -32.53 -12.15 -6.60
N ASN A 298 -32.47 -11.78 -7.88
CA ASN A 298 -32.12 -12.64 -9.00
C ASN A 298 -30.65 -12.50 -9.46
N GLU A 299 -29.80 -11.85 -8.65
CA GLU A 299 -28.38 -11.68 -8.91
C GLU A 299 -27.60 -12.61 -7.97
N LEU A 300 -26.61 -13.33 -8.52
CA LEU A 300 -25.60 -14.05 -7.75
C LEU A 300 -24.42 -13.11 -7.44
N LEU A 301 -23.71 -13.37 -6.35
CA LEU A 301 -22.51 -12.60 -5.97
C LEU A 301 -21.27 -13.49 -6.07
N ALA A 302 -20.23 -12.97 -6.70
CA ALA A 302 -18.94 -13.63 -6.88
C ALA A 302 -17.78 -12.72 -6.46
N GLY A 303 -16.66 -13.34 -6.09
CA GLY A 303 -15.44 -12.64 -5.69
C GLY A 303 -14.36 -13.65 -5.32
N ASP A 304 -13.16 -13.48 -5.86
CA ASP A 304 -11.99 -14.33 -5.62
C ASP A 304 -10.72 -13.51 -5.29
N GLY A 305 -10.84 -12.18 -5.27
CA GLY A 305 -9.74 -11.25 -5.03
C GLY A 305 -8.91 -10.95 -6.28
N GLY A 306 -9.27 -11.51 -7.43
CA GLY A 306 -8.70 -11.21 -8.73
C GLY A 306 -9.54 -10.20 -9.52
N PRO A 307 -9.36 -10.13 -10.85
CA PRO A 307 -10.22 -9.35 -11.71
C PRO A 307 -11.68 -9.85 -11.65
N PRO A 308 -12.66 -8.98 -11.36
CA PRO A 308 -14.05 -9.38 -11.16
C PRO A 308 -14.65 -10.06 -12.40
N GLU A 309 -14.13 -9.75 -13.59
CA GLU A 309 -14.57 -10.35 -14.84
C GLU A 309 -14.32 -11.87 -14.89
N TYR A 310 -13.21 -12.35 -14.30
CA TYR A 310 -12.92 -13.78 -14.23
C TYR A 310 -13.74 -14.48 -13.15
N ALA A 311 -13.95 -13.82 -12.01
CA ALA A 311 -14.82 -14.34 -10.95
C ALA A 311 -16.25 -14.60 -11.45
N ILE A 312 -16.75 -13.76 -12.37
CA ILE A 312 -18.06 -13.98 -13.04
C ILE A 312 -18.07 -15.29 -13.81
N VAL A 313 -17.08 -15.50 -14.69
CA VAL A 313 -17.02 -16.70 -15.54
C VAL A 313 -16.86 -17.95 -14.69
N ALA A 314 -16.02 -17.89 -13.66
CA ALA A 314 -15.82 -18.98 -12.72
C ALA A 314 -17.13 -19.32 -11.96
N GLU A 315 -17.85 -18.32 -11.48
CA GLU A 315 -19.13 -18.51 -10.79
C GLU A 315 -20.21 -19.07 -11.73
N MET A 316 -20.27 -18.58 -12.98
CA MET A 316 -21.19 -19.12 -13.99
C MET A 316 -20.89 -20.59 -14.27
N ALA A 317 -19.63 -20.95 -14.48
CA ALA A 317 -19.23 -22.33 -14.69
C ALA A 317 -19.61 -23.21 -13.48
N ARG A 318 -19.37 -22.72 -12.25
CA ARG A 318 -19.74 -23.41 -11.00
C ARG A 318 -21.25 -23.62 -10.87
N ALA A 319 -22.04 -22.65 -11.33
CA ALA A 319 -23.50 -22.70 -11.32
C ALA A 319 -24.10 -23.46 -12.51
N GLY A 320 -23.27 -23.98 -13.42
CA GLY A 320 -23.74 -24.66 -14.65
C GLY A 320 -24.36 -23.71 -15.68
N LEU A 321 -23.99 -22.43 -15.64
CA LEU A 321 -24.44 -21.38 -16.56
C LEU A 321 -23.43 -21.22 -17.69
N THR A 322 -23.92 -20.98 -18.90
CA THR A 322 -23.08 -20.60 -20.05
C THR A 322 -22.94 -19.08 -20.09
N PRO A 323 -21.74 -18.50 -19.97
CA PRO A 323 -21.55 -17.06 -20.02
C PRO A 323 -21.93 -16.51 -21.40
N VAL A 324 -22.65 -15.38 -21.43
CA VAL A 324 -23.04 -14.69 -22.67
C VAL A 324 -22.31 -13.36 -22.80
N ILE A 325 -22.37 -12.51 -21.78
CA ILE A 325 -21.73 -11.19 -21.78
C ILE A 325 -21.20 -10.85 -20.39
N VAL A 326 -20.07 -10.14 -20.35
CA VAL A 326 -19.49 -9.54 -19.14
C VAL A 326 -19.30 -8.04 -19.36
N ALA A 327 -19.91 -7.25 -18.47
CA ALA A 327 -19.79 -5.80 -18.44
C ALA A 327 -19.02 -5.33 -17.20
N SER A 328 -18.19 -4.30 -17.35
CA SER A 328 -17.41 -3.72 -16.24
C SER A 328 -17.79 -2.28 -15.96
N ALA A 329 -17.73 -1.86 -14.70
CA ALA A 329 -17.95 -0.48 -14.28
C ALA A 329 -16.84 0.47 -14.78
N MET A 330 -15.64 -0.07 -15.00
CA MET A 330 -14.47 0.64 -15.51
C MET A 330 -14.03 0.05 -16.85
N THR A 331 -13.22 0.78 -17.60
CA THR A 331 -12.62 0.28 -18.84
C THR A 331 -11.90 -1.06 -18.58
N MET A 332 -12.31 -2.09 -19.31
CA MET A 332 -11.76 -3.43 -19.14
C MET A 332 -10.34 -3.49 -19.71
N PRO A 333 -9.34 -4.03 -18.96
CA PRO A 333 -8.00 -4.25 -19.49
C PRO A 333 -8.02 -5.13 -20.74
N GLN A 334 -7.23 -4.76 -21.77
CA GLN A 334 -7.26 -5.44 -23.08
C GLN A 334 -6.95 -6.94 -22.99
N GLY A 335 -6.05 -7.35 -22.08
CA GLY A 335 -5.73 -8.76 -21.87
C GLY A 335 -6.94 -9.56 -21.37
N ILE A 336 -7.71 -9.00 -20.44
CA ILE A 336 -8.93 -9.62 -19.90
C ILE A 336 -10.00 -9.72 -20.99
N ALA A 337 -10.25 -8.61 -21.69
CA ALA A 337 -11.23 -8.58 -22.77
C ALA A 337 -10.93 -9.61 -23.86
N SER A 338 -9.65 -9.76 -24.23
CA SER A 338 -9.22 -10.70 -25.27
C SER A 338 -9.43 -12.16 -24.86
N VAL A 339 -9.17 -12.50 -23.59
CA VAL A 339 -9.42 -13.85 -23.06
C VAL A 339 -10.91 -14.17 -23.06
N LEU A 340 -11.76 -13.26 -22.58
CA LEU A 340 -13.20 -13.46 -22.55
C LEU A 340 -13.80 -13.63 -23.95
N VAL A 341 -13.36 -12.81 -24.91
CA VAL A 341 -13.79 -12.94 -26.31
C VAL A 341 -13.32 -14.27 -26.92
N ALA A 342 -12.12 -14.75 -26.58
CA ALA A 342 -11.63 -16.05 -27.04
C ALA A 342 -12.47 -17.22 -26.50
N GLU A 343 -13.01 -17.08 -25.29
CA GLU A 343 -13.97 -18.01 -24.67
C GLU A 343 -15.41 -17.85 -25.19
N GLY A 344 -15.63 -16.99 -26.19
CA GLY A 344 -16.93 -16.75 -26.79
C GLY A 344 -17.86 -15.86 -25.96
N VAL A 345 -17.32 -15.13 -24.98
CA VAL A 345 -18.06 -14.22 -24.11
C VAL A 345 -18.01 -12.80 -24.67
N GLU A 346 -19.15 -12.17 -24.84
CA GLU A 346 -19.22 -10.76 -25.24
C GLU A 346 -18.70 -9.86 -24.10
N VAL A 347 -18.03 -8.77 -24.44
CA VAL A 347 -17.44 -7.85 -23.46
C VAL A 347 -17.98 -6.43 -23.64
N ALA A 348 -18.31 -5.78 -22.53
CA ALA A 348 -18.80 -4.41 -22.51
C ALA A 348 -18.07 -3.60 -21.42
N SER A 349 -17.57 -2.41 -21.76
CA SER A 349 -17.00 -1.51 -20.75
C SER A 349 -17.06 -0.06 -21.23
N PRO A 350 -16.98 0.93 -20.32
CA PRO A 350 -16.83 2.33 -20.69
C PRO A 350 -15.64 2.54 -21.64
N PRO A 351 -15.75 3.48 -22.61
CA PRO A 351 -14.63 3.82 -23.47
C PRO A 351 -13.47 4.33 -22.63
N SER A 352 -12.23 3.96 -23.01
CA SER A 352 -11.04 4.50 -22.36
C SER A 352 -11.07 6.03 -22.41
N PRO A 353 -10.75 6.73 -21.31
CA PRO A 353 -10.59 8.18 -21.35
C PRO A 353 -9.52 8.50 -22.41
N ARG A 354 -9.88 9.35 -23.38
CA ARG A 354 -8.92 9.84 -24.36
C ARG A 354 -7.91 10.70 -23.61
N THR A 355 -6.70 10.16 -23.42
CA THR A 355 -5.51 10.93 -23.04
C THR A 355 -5.10 11.86 -24.16
#